data_AF-A0A0G9MNZ9-F1
#
_entry.id   AF-A0A0G9MNZ9-F1
#
_cell.length_a   1.000
_cell.length_b   1.000
_cell.length_c   1.000
_cell.angle_alpha   90.00
_cell.angle_beta   90.00
_cell.angle_gamma   90.00
#
_symmetry.space_group_name_H-M   'P 1'
#
loop_
_entity.id
_entity.type
_entity.pdbx_description
1 polymer ?
#
loop_
_entity_poly.entity_id
_entity_poly.type
_entity_poly.pdbx_seq_one_letter_code
_entity_poly.pdbx_strand_id
1 'polypeptide(L)'
;MLLPIYLVAAAFVPASLPAADAAQSATTYHYCWAMAGNRSFYSDVFADSRNTYHVAFENSWNSFLRANVSNLSGLRTGCKGPYDTRREAVDELNEDRAGDRDGGYEPVLTNWGYRG
;
A
#
# COMPACT_ATOMS: atom_id res chain seq x y z
N MET A 1 14.79 -32.63 67.62
CA MET A 1 13.62 -32.60 66.73
C MET A 1 13.95 -31.65 65.58
N LEU A 2 14.13 -32.15 64.37
CA LEU A 2 14.39 -31.36 63.14
C LEU A 2 13.44 -31.88 62.06
N LEU A 3 12.60 -31.00 61.52
CA LEU A 3 11.62 -31.28 60.47
C LEU A 3 12.30 -31.24 59.09
N PRO A 4 11.97 -32.15 58.16
CA PRO A 4 12.45 -32.05 56.78
C PRO A 4 11.57 -31.10 55.96
N ILE A 5 12.21 -30.19 55.23
CA ILE A 5 11.60 -29.31 54.23
C ILE A 5 11.48 -30.11 52.92
N TYR A 6 10.26 -30.25 52.42
CA TYR A 6 9.98 -30.86 51.12
C TYR A 6 10.24 -29.83 50.00
N LEU A 7 11.22 -30.11 49.13
CA LEU A 7 11.45 -29.37 47.90
C LEU A 7 10.43 -29.86 46.85
N VAL A 8 9.47 -29.01 46.47
CA VAL A 8 8.58 -29.27 45.34
C VAL A 8 9.31 -28.84 44.06
N ALA A 9 9.78 -29.81 43.28
CA ALA A 9 10.32 -29.55 41.95
C ALA A 9 9.15 -29.31 40.98
N ALA A 10 8.87 -28.04 40.68
CA ALA A 10 7.96 -27.66 39.60
C ALA A 10 8.66 -27.93 38.25
N ALA A 11 8.25 -29.00 37.57
CA ALA A 11 8.67 -29.28 36.20
C ALA A 11 8.06 -28.22 35.27
N PHE A 12 8.88 -27.31 34.77
CA PHE A 12 8.52 -26.41 33.68
C PHE A 12 8.38 -27.23 32.39
N VAL A 13 7.15 -27.40 31.91
CA VAL A 13 6.88 -27.86 30.55
C VAL A 13 7.14 -26.67 29.61
N PRO A 14 8.05 -26.77 28.62
CA PRO A 14 8.16 -25.72 27.62
C PRO A 14 6.88 -25.73 26.78
N ALA A 15 6.10 -24.66 26.88
CA ALA A 15 5.02 -24.40 25.95
C ALA A 15 5.63 -24.30 24.55
N SER A 16 5.36 -25.30 23.70
CA SER A 16 5.60 -25.21 22.27
C SER A 16 4.77 -24.06 21.73
N LEU A 17 5.43 -22.92 21.47
CA LEU A 17 4.85 -21.79 20.77
C LEU A 17 4.35 -22.30 19.41
N PRO A 18 3.09 -22.02 19.01
CA PRO A 18 2.66 -22.32 17.66
C PRO A 18 3.62 -21.60 16.71
N ALA A 19 4.18 -22.35 15.77
CA ALA A 19 4.98 -21.81 14.68
C ALA A 19 4.23 -20.61 14.11
N ALA A 20 4.91 -19.46 14.02
CA ALA A 20 4.40 -18.30 13.32
C ALA A 20 4.08 -18.76 11.89
N ASP A 21 2.79 -18.99 11.67
CA ASP A 21 2.24 -19.48 10.43
C ASP A 21 2.70 -18.54 9.32
N ALA A 22 3.32 -19.13 8.31
CA ALA A 22 3.64 -18.58 7.00
C ALA A 22 3.91 -17.07 6.93
N ALA A 23 5.16 -16.71 6.60
CA ALA A 23 5.49 -15.42 5.99
C ALA A 23 4.57 -15.17 4.77
N GLN A 24 3.40 -14.58 5.03
CA GLN A 24 2.45 -14.12 4.03
C GLN A 24 3.22 -13.20 3.11
N SER A 25 3.14 -13.46 1.79
CA SER A 25 3.81 -12.69 0.74
C SER A 25 3.88 -11.22 1.13
N ALA A 26 5.09 -10.77 1.46
CA ALA A 26 5.35 -9.49 2.11
C ALA A 26 5.14 -8.30 1.17
N THR A 27 4.58 -8.51 -0.02
CA THR A 27 4.50 -7.54 -1.10
C THR A 27 3.06 -7.26 -1.46
N THR A 28 2.70 -5.98 -1.45
CA THR A 28 1.40 -5.47 -1.89
C THR A 28 1.59 -4.52 -3.07
N TYR A 29 0.52 -4.28 -3.81
CA TYR A 29 0.53 -3.43 -4.98
C TYR A 29 -0.39 -2.23 -4.79
N HIS A 30 0.01 -1.09 -5.35
CA HIS A 30 -0.72 0.16 -5.27
C HIS A 30 -0.59 0.93 -6.57
N TYR A 31 -1.45 1.92 -6.74
CA TYR A 31 -1.25 3.02 -7.68
C TYR A 31 -1.80 4.31 -7.06
N CYS A 32 -1.34 5.45 -7.55
CA CYS A 32 -1.81 6.75 -7.12
C CYS A 32 -2.56 7.44 -8.25
N TRP A 33 -3.52 8.27 -7.86
CA TRP A 33 -4.37 9.03 -8.76
C TRP A 33 -4.39 10.49 -8.34
N ALA A 34 -4.73 11.36 -9.28
CA ALA A 34 -5.02 12.75 -9.00
C ALA A 34 -5.99 13.35 -10.02
N MET A 35 -6.78 14.33 -9.58
CA MET A 35 -7.71 15.08 -10.43
C MET A 35 -7.29 16.55 -10.42
N ALA A 36 -7.05 17.12 -11.60
CA ALA A 36 -6.82 18.55 -11.77
C ALA A 36 -7.49 19.06 -13.05
N GLY A 37 -8.47 19.96 -12.87
CA GLY A 37 -9.30 20.44 -13.98
C GLY A 37 -10.10 19.29 -14.60
N ASN A 38 -10.00 19.14 -15.92
CA ASN A 38 -10.63 18.06 -16.69
C ASN A 38 -9.71 16.85 -16.90
N ARG A 39 -8.54 16.79 -16.24
CA ARG A 39 -7.58 15.69 -16.40
C ARG A 39 -7.50 14.89 -15.13
N SER A 40 -7.36 13.58 -15.32
CA SER A 40 -7.03 12.65 -14.25
C SER A 40 -5.65 12.05 -14.50
N PHE A 41 -4.80 12.05 -13.49
CA PHE A 41 -3.42 11.59 -13.58
C PHE A 41 -3.28 10.32 -12.77
N TYR A 42 -2.61 9.33 -13.34
CA TYR A 42 -2.41 8.03 -12.70
C TYR A 42 -0.92 7.69 -12.68
N SER A 43 -0.46 7.06 -11.61
CA SER A 43 0.86 6.43 -11.57
C SER A 43 0.88 5.12 -12.35
N ASP A 44 2.09 4.61 -12.60
CA ASP A 44 2.26 3.18 -12.81
C ASP A 44 1.92 2.39 -11.53
N VAL A 45 1.51 1.13 -11.70
CA VAL A 45 1.36 0.20 -10.57
C VAL A 45 2.74 -0.13 -10.00
N PHE A 46 2.91 0.07 -8.70
CA PHE A 46 4.14 -0.21 -7.98
C PHE A 46 3.91 -1.22 -6.85
N ALA A 47 4.98 -1.88 -6.42
CA ALA A 47 4.98 -2.84 -5.34
C ALA A 47 5.65 -2.23 -4.10
N ASP A 48 5.15 -2.56 -2.92
CA ASP A 48 5.74 -2.17 -1.63
C ASP A 48 5.68 -3.34 -0.63
N SER A 49 6.23 -3.13 0.57
CA SER A 49 6.00 -4.08 1.65
C SER A 49 4.57 -3.97 2.21
N ARG A 50 3.97 -5.11 2.59
CA ARG A 50 2.67 -5.10 3.27
C ARG A 50 2.76 -4.25 4.55
N ASN A 51 1.76 -3.40 4.77
CA ASN A 51 1.68 -2.42 5.87
C ASN A 51 2.64 -1.22 5.76
N THR A 52 3.19 -0.93 4.58
CA THR A 52 3.94 0.33 4.41
C THR A 52 3.01 1.54 4.52
N TYR A 53 3.51 2.63 5.09
CA TYR A 53 2.73 3.84 5.29
C TYR A 53 2.42 4.56 3.98
N HIS A 54 1.13 4.61 3.61
CA HIS A 54 0.61 5.23 2.39
C HIS A 54 0.98 6.73 2.25
N VAL A 55 1.22 7.43 3.37
CA VAL A 55 1.60 8.85 3.40
C VAL A 55 2.89 9.12 2.63
N ALA A 56 3.85 8.19 2.64
CA ALA A 56 5.10 8.35 1.89
C ALA A 56 4.85 8.36 0.38
N PHE A 57 3.92 7.51 -0.09
CA PHE A 57 3.54 7.39 -1.50
C PHE A 57 2.84 8.65 -1.96
N GLU A 58 1.84 9.09 -1.19
CA GLU A 58 1.07 10.29 -1.49
C GLU A 58 1.95 11.55 -1.52
N ASN A 59 2.87 11.70 -0.56
CA ASN A 59 3.79 12.83 -0.56
C ASN A 59 4.72 12.82 -1.78
N SER A 60 5.27 11.65 -2.13
CA SER A 60 6.13 11.49 -3.31
C SER A 60 5.36 11.75 -4.62
N TRP A 61 4.15 11.23 -4.72
CA TRP A 61 3.24 11.45 -5.85
C TRP A 61 2.87 12.93 -6.00
N ASN A 62 2.52 13.59 -4.91
CA ASN A 62 2.21 15.02 -4.90
C ASN A 62 3.40 15.88 -5.29
N SER A 63 4.61 15.50 -4.86
CA SER A 63 5.84 16.17 -5.28
C SER A 63 6.07 16.03 -6.79
N PHE A 64 5.88 14.82 -7.33
CA PHE A 64 5.98 14.57 -8.77
C PHE A 64 4.97 15.42 -9.57
N LEU A 65 3.70 15.47 -9.16
CA LEU A 65 2.67 16.26 -9.85
C LEU A 65 3.01 17.75 -9.85
N ARG A 66 3.48 18.30 -8.72
CA ARG A 66 3.89 19.71 -8.62
C ARG A 66 5.06 20.05 -9.53
N ALA A 67 5.94 19.10 -9.81
CA ALA A 67 7.08 19.29 -10.70
C ALA A 67 6.72 19.13 -12.19
N ASN A 68 5.71 18.33 -12.53
CA ASN A 68 5.46 17.89 -13.91
C ASN A 68 4.13 18.36 -14.50
N VAL A 69 3.17 18.78 -13.68
CA VAL A 69 1.85 19.20 -14.13
C VAL A 69 1.68 20.69 -13.90
N SER A 70 1.49 21.43 -14.99
CA SER A 70 1.13 22.84 -14.93
C SER A 70 -0.32 22.99 -14.46
N ASN A 71 -0.55 23.87 -13.49
CA ASN A 71 -1.87 24.17 -12.91
C ASN A 71 -2.51 23.00 -12.13
N LEU A 72 -2.28 22.99 -10.82
CA LEU A 72 -2.85 22.05 -9.86
C LEU A 72 -4.04 22.66 -9.08
N SER A 73 -4.73 23.65 -9.65
CA SER A 73 -5.90 24.23 -9.01
C SER A 73 -6.97 23.16 -8.77
N GLY A 74 -7.45 23.08 -7.52
CA GLY A 74 -8.44 22.07 -7.13
C GLY A 74 -7.91 20.65 -7.08
N LEU A 75 -6.59 20.45 -6.98
CA LEU A 75 -5.98 19.13 -6.92
C LEU A 75 -6.58 18.26 -5.81
N ARG A 76 -7.12 17.11 -6.22
CA ARG A 76 -7.44 15.98 -5.34
C ARG A 76 -6.51 14.84 -5.70
N THR A 77 -6.04 14.10 -4.71
CA THR A 77 -4.96 13.12 -4.87
C THR A 77 -5.13 12.02 -3.83
N GLY A 78 -4.67 10.83 -4.15
CA GLY A 78 -4.65 9.70 -3.22
C GLY A 78 -4.00 8.49 -3.85
N CYS A 79 -3.77 7.46 -3.05
CA CYS A 79 -3.33 6.16 -3.54
C CYS A 79 -4.35 5.07 -3.20
N LYS A 80 -4.57 4.16 -4.14
CA LYS A 80 -5.43 2.98 -3.99
C LYS A 80 -4.60 1.71 -3.80
N GLY A 81 -5.16 0.78 -3.05
CA GLY A 81 -4.51 -0.43 -2.56
C GLY A 81 -4.64 -0.53 -1.03
N PRO A 82 -4.00 -1.54 -0.39
CA PRO A 82 -3.15 -2.55 -1.02
C PRO A 82 -3.97 -3.59 -1.81
N TYR A 83 -3.42 -4.00 -2.95
CA TYR A 83 -3.88 -5.15 -3.74
C TYR A 83 -2.91 -6.33 -3.55
N ASP A 84 -3.43 -7.54 -3.57
CA ASP A 84 -2.62 -8.75 -3.35
C ASP A 84 -1.81 -9.13 -4.61
N THR A 85 -2.26 -8.71 -5.79
CA THR A 85 -1.55 -8.98 -7.05
C THR A 85 -1.40 -7.74 -7.93
N ARG A 86 -0.33 -7.71 -8.72
CA ARG A 86 -0.13 -6.65 -9.73
C ARG A 86 -1.29 -6.61 -10.73
N ARG A 87 -1.83 -7.77 -11.09
CA ARG A 87 -2.91 -7.87 -12.05
C ARG A 87 -4.17 -7.17 -11.54
N GLU A 88 -4.56 -7.44 -10.31
CA GLU A 88 -5.71 -6.79 -9.66
C GLU A 88 -5.56 -5.26 -9.64
N ALA A 89 -4.39 -4.75 -9.24
CA ALA A 89 -4.11 -3.32 -9.25
C ALA A 89 -4.18 -2.70 -10.67
N VAL A 90 -3.72 -3.43 -11.69
CA VAL A 90 -3.79 -3.00 -13.10
C VAL A 90 -5.23 -3.02 -13.62
N ASP A 91 -6.00 -4.04 -13.28
CA ASP A 91 -7.40 -4.18 -13.69
C ASP A 91 -8.22 -3.02 -13.09
N GLU A 92 -8.10 -2.74 -11.78
CA GLU A 92 -8.74 -1.58 -11.15
C GLU A 92 -8.26 -0.25 -11.77
N LEU A 93 -6.96 -0.07 -11.99
CA LEU A 93 -6.43 1.16 -12.63
C LEU A 93 -7.07 1.38 -14.01
N ASN A 94 -7.27 0.33 -14.78
CA ASN A 94 -7.90 0.43 -16.10
C ASN A 94 -9.40 0.73 -15.99
N GLU A 95 -10.09 0.18 -14.99
CA GLU A 95 -11.49 0.49 -14.69
C GLU A 95 -11.68 1.96 -14.29
N ASP A 96 -10.85 2.48 -13.38
CA ASP A 96 -10.86 3.89 -12.99
C ASP A 96 -10.64 4.82 -14.18
N ARG A 97 -9.63 4.51 -15.02
CA ARG A 97 -9.36 5.29 -16.24
C ARG A 97 -10.49 5.21 -17.25
N ALA A 98 -11.21 4.09 -17.32
CA ALA A 98 -12.39 3.97 -18.16
C ALA A 98 -13.55 4.81 -17.60
N GLY A 99 -13.82 4.70 -16.30
CA GLY A 99 -14.86 5.48 -15.61
C GLY A 99 -14.63 7.00 -15.72
N ASP A 100 -13.39 7.45 -15.61
CA ASP A 100 -13.03 8.84 -15.82
C ASP A 100 -13.27 9.31 -17.25
N ARG A 101 -12.90 8.49 -18.24
CA ARG A 101 -13.15 8.77 -19.65
C ARG A 101 -14.64 8.90 -19.93
N ASP A 102 -15.43 8.00 -19.36
CA ASP A 102 -16.89 8.01 -19.48
C ASP A 102 -17.51 9.22 -18.75
N GLY A 103 -16.87 9.66 -17.67
CA GLY A 103 -17.21 10.88 -16.94
C GLY A 103 -16.74 12.18 -17.60
N GLY A 104 -16.07 12.11 -18.76
CA GLY A 104 -15.60 13.28 -19.52
C GLY A 104 -14.24 13.84 -19.08
N TYR A 105 -13.50 13.13 -18.23
CA TYR A 105 -12.12 13.46 -17.89
C TYR A 105 -11.14 12.86 -18.90
N GLU A 106 -9.94 13.46 -18.99
CA GLU A 106 -8.83 12.96 -19.79
C GLU A 106 -7.85 12.18 -18.90
N PRO A 107 -7.89 10.83 -18.90
CA PRO A 107 -6.97 10.02 -18.10
C PRO A 107 -5.57 9.96 -18.71
N VAL A 108 -4.60 10.47 -17.96
CA VAL A 108 -3.17 10.50 -18.28
C VAL A 108 -2.44 9.50 -17.40
N LEU A 109 -1.88 8.46 -18.01
CA LEU A 109 -0.94 7.58 -17.32
C LEU A 109 0.44 8.25 -17.32
N THR A 110 1.01 8.42 -16.13
CA THR A 110 2.33 9.02 -15.93
C THR A 110 3.39 7.93 -15.81
N ASN A 111 4.65 8.29 -16.00
CA ASN A 111 5.79 7.40 -15.80
C ASN A 111 6.30 7.38 -14.34
N TRP A 112 5.53 7.94 -13.40
CA TRP A 112 5.90 7.92 -12.00
C TRP A 112 5.60 6.55 -11.41
N GLY A 113 6.58 6.02 -10.68
CA GLY A 113 6.45 4.84 -9.84
C GLY A 113 7.23 5.05 -8.56
N TYR A 114 6.69 4.56 -7.45
CA TYR A 114 7.34 4.67 -6.16
C TYR A 114 8.63 3.84 -6.12
N ARG A 115 9.71 4.41 -5.57
CA ARG A 115 11.05 3.79 -5.48
C ARG A 115 11.59 3.79 -4.04
N GLY A 116 10.71 3.80 -3.05
CA GLY A 116 11.07 3.80 -1.63
C GLY A 116 10.98 2.43 -0.99
#